data_AF-A0A9X9WL71-F1
#
_entry.id   AF-A0A9X9WL71-F1
#
_cell.length_a   1.000
_cell.length_b   1.000
_cell.length_c   1.000
_cell.angle_alpha   90.00
_cell.angle_beta   90.00
_cell.angle_gamma   90.00
#
_symmetry.space_group_name_H-M   'P 1'
#
loop_
_entity.id
_entity.type
_entity.pdbx_description
1 polymer ?
#
loop_
_entity_poly.entity_id
_entity_poly.type
_entity_poly.pdbx_seq_one_letter_code
_entity_poly.pdbx_strand_id
1 'polypeptide(L)'
;MRRAAVLLLILGGCEQIDPFTRDGVWRPRGANEANLRLHVADPAMLDRGREDPNADGATTAAAVARYRADRIRPLPAAGVANIQPTGGAGATSPGTGAGAVNGGR
;
A
#
# COMPACT_ATOMS: atom_id res chain seq x y z
N MET A 1 -38.99 21.47 1.28
CA MET A 1 -38.99 20.01 1.55
C MET A 1 -37.95 19.24 0.73
N ARG A 2 -37.91 19.34 -0.62
CA ARG A 2 -36.89 18.64 -1.46
C ARG A 2 -35.42 18.92 -1.10
N ARG A 3 -35.05 20.15 -0.72
CA ARG A 3 -33.68 20.52 -0.36
C ARG A 3 -33.20 19.90 0.96
N ALA A 4 -34.12 19.68 1.91
CA ALA A 4 -33.80 19.05 3.19
C ALA A 4 -33.53 17.54 3.04
N ALA A 5 -34.25 16.88 2.11
CA ALA A 5 -34.04 15.47 1.79
C ALA A 5 -32.65 15.22 1.16
N VAL A 6 -32.18 16.13 0.31
CA VAL A 6 -30.82 16.04 -0.27
C VAL A 6 -29.77 16.20 0.82
N LEU A 7 -29.92 17.13 1.76
CA LEU A 7 -29.01 17.29 2.89
C LEU A 7 -28.94 16.02 3.77
N LEU A 8 -30.08 15.40 4.06
CA LEU A 8 -30.14 14.15 4.84
C LEU A 8 -29.45 12.97 4.13
N LEU A 9 -29.51 12.91 2.79
CA LEU A 9 -28.83 11.87 2.01
C LEU A 9 -27.30 12.00 2.02
N ILE A 10 -26.77 13.23 2.14
CA ILE A 10 -25.32 13.47 2.14
C ILE A 10 -24.70 13.11 3.50
N LEU A 11 -25.43 13.27 4.60
CA LEU A 11 -24.95 12.93 5.95
C LEU A 11 -24.89 11.42 6.22
N GLY A 12 -25.70 10.61 5.54
CA GLY A 12 -25.71 9.15 5.71
C GLY A 12 -24.53 8.40 5.06
N GLY A 13 -23.75 9.07 4.21
CA GLY A 13 -22.64 8.44 3.48
C GLY A 13 -21.33 8.30 4.28
N CYS A 14 -21.18 9.01 5.40
CA CYS A 14 -19.94 9.00 6.19
C CYS A 14 -19.80 7.79 7.14
N GLU A 15 -20.91 7.15 7.53
CA GLU A 15 -20.89 5.96 8.41
C GLU A 15 -20.47 4.68 7.66
N GLN A 16 -20.52 4.66 6.32
CA GLN A 16 -20.38 3.44 5.52
C GLN A 16 -18.93 3.09 5.13
N ILE A 17 -17.92 3.74 5.71
CA ILE A 17 -16.52 3.52 5.34
C ILE A 17 -15.65 3.33 6.59
N ASP A 18 -16.09 2.52 7.54
CA ASP A 18 -15.12 1.82 8.37
C ASP A 18 -14.68 0.54 7.62
N PRO A 19 -13.49 0.52 6.99
CA PRO A 19 -13.00 -0.65 6.28
C PRO A 19 -12.92 -1.92 7.16
N PHE A 20 -12.88 -1.78 8.49
CA PHE A 20 -12.85 -2.90 9.44
C PHE A 20 -14.23 -3.53 9.71
N THR A 21 -15.32 -2.88 9.29
CA THR A 21 -16.70 -3.39 9.46
C THR A 21 -17.26 -4.03 8.19
N ARG A 22 -16.59 -3.84 7.05
CA ARG A 22 -17.06 -4.29 5.74
C ARG A 22 -16.94 -5.80 5.58
N ASP A 23 -18.01 -6.43 5.13
CA ASP A 23 -18.02 -7.87 4.86
C ASP A 23 -16.97 -8.25 3.80
N GLY A 24 -16.34 -9.41 3.98
CA GLY A 24 -15.28 -9.90 3.10
C GLY A 24 -13.91 -9.25 3.29
N VAL A 25 -13.78 -8.24 4.17
CA VAL A 25 -12.48 -7.65 4.53
C VAL A 25 -11.87 -8.40 5.71
N TRP A 26 -10.55 -8.41 5.80
CA TRP A 26 -9.84 -8.95 6.97
C TRP A 26 -10.27 -8.20 8.23
N ARG A 27 -10.63 -8.95 9.28
CA ARG A 27 -11.04 -8.41 10.58
C ARG A 27 -10.17 -9.03 11.67
N PRO A 28 -9.68 -8.24 12.64
CA PRO A 28 -8.90 -8.76 13.77
C PRO A 28 -9.83 -9.51 14.74
N ARG A 29 -10.19 -10.74 14.39
CA ARG A 29 -11.01 -11.65 15.21
C ARG A 29 -10.17 -12.68 15.98
N GLY A 30 -8.85 -12.50 16.02
CA GLY A 30 -7.92 -13.49 16.59
C GLY A 30 -7.70 -14.74 15.71
N ALA A 31 -8.42 -14.88 14.59
CA ALA A 31 -8.32 -16.04 13.70
C ALA A 31 -6.93 -16.15 13.05
N ASN A 32 -6.31 -15.01 12.72
CA ASN A 32 -4.95 -14.99 12.20
C ASN A 32 -3.95 -15.45 13.27
N GLU A 33 -4.06 -14.94 14.49
CA GLU A 33 -3.24 -15.32 15.63
C GLU A 33 -3.39 -16.82 15.95
N ALA A 34 -4.61 -17.36 15.89
CA ALA A 34 -4.86 -18.79 16.05
C ALA A 34 -4.17 -19.62 14.95
N ASN A 35 -4.30 -19.22 13.68
CA ASN A 35 -3.64 -19.90 12.57
C ASN A 35 -2.11 -19.83 12.67
N LEU A 36 -1.56 -18.67 13.04
CA LEU A 36 -0.11 -18.51 13.22
C LEU A 36 0.43 -19.40 14.34
N ARG A 37 -0.30 -19.54 15.47
CA ARG A 37 0.07 -20.47 16.54
C ARG A 37 0.11 -21.92 16.07
N LEU A 38 -0.78 -22.31 15.15
CA LEU A 38 -0.80 -23.67 14.58
C LEU A 38 0.34 -23.92 13.59
N HIS A 39 0.82 -22.88 12.90
CA HIS A 39 1.80 -23.00 11.82
C HIS A 39 3.24 -22.66 12.25
N VAL A 40 3.43 -22.10 13.45
CA VAL A 40 4.76 -21.81 13.97
C VAL A 40 5.49 -23.11 14.31
N ALA A 41 6.70 -23.26 13.76
CA ALA A 41 7.55 -24.44 13.98
C ALA A 41 8.09 -24.54 15.41
N ASP A 42 8.36 -23.41 16.06
CA ASP A 42 8.81 -23.33 17.45
C ASP A 42 7.95 -22.31 18.22
N PRO A 43 7.07 -22.76 19.13
CA PRO A 43 6.19 -21.87 19.90
C PRO A 43 6.93 -20.80 20.71
N ALA A 44 8.19 -21.06 21.14
CA ALA A 44 8.97 -20.07 21.87
C ALA A 44 9.26 -18.82 21.01
N MET A 45 9.20 -18.95 19.67
CA MET A 45 9.38 -17.83 18.74
C MET A 45 8.23 -16.82 18.75
N LEU A 46 7.07 -17.17 19.33
CA LEU A 46 5.96 -16.23 19.51
C LEU A 46 6.25 -15.19 20.61
N ASP A 47 7.05 -15.58 21.61
CA ASP A 47 7.40 -14.72 22.74
C ASP A 47 8.77 -14.05 22.57
N ARG A 48 9.73 -14.77 21.96
CA ARG A 48 11.11 -14.31 21.79
C ARG A 48 11.64 -14.67 20.41
N GLY A 49 12.19 -13.71 19.69
CA GLY A 49 12.82 -13.97 18.40
C GLY A 49 14.03 -14.91 18.49
N ARG A 50 14.52 -15.38 17.34
CA ARG A 50 15.77 -16.14 17.22
C ARG A 50 16.84 -15.26 16.59
N GLU A 51 18.06 -15.30 17.12
CA GLU A 51 19.21 -14.73 16.43
C GLU A 51 19.58 -15.59 15.21
N ASP A 52 19.86 -14.95 14.08
CA ASP A 52 20.43 -15.60 12.92
C ASP A 52 21.80 -14.96 12.64
N PRO A 53 22.91 -15.68 12.90
CA PRO A 53 24.25 -15.12 12.71
C PRO A 53 24.56 -14.83 11.24
N ASN A 54 23.77 -15.37 10.30
CA ASN A 54 23.90 -15.08 8.88
C ASN A 54 22.96 -13.96 8.42
N ALA A 55 22.07 -13.46 9.28
CA ALA A 55 21.19 -12.36 8.92
C ALA A 55 21.95 -11.03 8.91
N ASP A 56 21.78 -10.26 7.84
CA ASP A 56 22.31 -8.90 7.76
C ASP A 56 21.39 -7.91 8.52
N GLY A 57 21.58 -7.87 9.83
CA GLY A 57 20.87 -6.95 10.72
C GLY A 57 21.15 -5.49 10.39
N ALA A 58 22.34 -5.17 9.88
CA ALA A 58 22.72 -3.81 9.52
C ALA A 58 21.94 -3.31 8.30
N THR A 59 21.81 -4.15 7.26
CA THR A 59 20.97 -3.85 6.09
C THR A 59 19.51 -3.66 6.48
N THR A 60 18.98 -4.50 7.37
CA THR A 60 17.60 -4.38 7.85
C THR A 60 17.39 -3.09 8.64
N ALA A 61 18.29 -2.76 9.56
CA ALA A 61 18.24 -1.52 10.33
C ALA A 61 18.32 -0.28 9.43
N ALA A 62 19.18 -0.30 8.41
CA ALA A 62 19.29 0.77 7.42
C ALA A 62 18.00 0.93 6.60
N ALA A 63 17.35 -0.16 6.21
CA ALA A 63 16.07 -0.13 5.51
C ALA A 63 14.95 0.49 6.37
N VAL A 64 14.87 0.13 7.65
CA VAL A 64 13.89 0.71 8.59
C VAL A 64 14.16 2.19 8.83
N ALA A 65 15.43 2.57 9.02
CA ALA A 65 15.83 3.96 9.16
C ALA A 65 15.44 4.77 7.92
N ARG A 66 15.67 4.23 6.72
CA ARG A 66 15.21 4.83 5.47
C ARG A 66 13.69 4.95 5.43
N TYR A 67 12.93 3.90 5.72
CA TYR A 67 11.47 3.95 5.72
C TYR A 67 10.92 5.05 6.64
N ARG A 68 11.51 5.21 7.83
CA ARG A 68 11.07 6.20 8.82
C ARG A 68 11.49 7.63 8.47
N ALA A 69 12.66 7.79 7.85
CA ALA A 69 13.24 9.10 7.55
C ALA A 69 12.95 9.61 6.13
N ASP A 70 12.62 8.73 5.18
CA ASP A 70 12.41 9.13 3.80
C ASP A 70 11.05 9.81 3.60
N ARG A 71 11.11 10.88 2.81
CA ARG A 71 9.95 11.40 2.08
C ARG A 71 9.66 10.47 0.90
N ILE A 72 8.38 10.35 0.55
CA ILE A 72 7.89 9.55 -0.59
C ILE A 72 8.77 9.81 -1.81
N ARG A 73 9.51 8.78 -2.25
CA ARG A 73 10.27 8.84 -3.51
C ARG A 73 9.34 8.39 -4.63
N PRO A 74 9.32 9.08 -5.78
CA PRO A 74 8.58 8.60 -6.94
C PRO A 74 9.09 7.20 -7.31
N LEU A 75 8.15 6.27 -7.48
CA LEU A 75 8.47 4.95 -7.99
C LEU A 75 9.11 5.12 -9.39
N PRO A 76 10.17 4.36 -9.71
CA PRO A 76 10.63 4.27 -11.09
C PRO A 76 9.45 3.90 -11.98
N ALA A 77 9.38 4.46 -13.18
CA ALA A 77 8.37 4.08 -14.17
C ALA A 77 8.58 2.59 -14.55
N ALA A 78 7.97 1.69 -13.77
CA ALA A 78 8.08 0.24 -13.90
C ALA A 78 6.79 -0.36 -14.52
N GLY A 79 6.05 0.46 -15.25
CA GLY A 79 4.86 0.01 -15.98
C GLY A 79 5.27 -0.90 -17.13
N VAL A 80 5.09 -2.21 -16.98
CA VAL A 80 5.05 -3.16 -18.10
C VAL A 80 3.79 -2.99 -18.98
N ALA A 81 2.86 -2.14 -18.56
CA ALA A 81 1.64 -1.82 -19.30
C ALA A 81 1.48 -0.30 -19.44
N ASN A 82 1.26 0.16 -20.67
CA ASN A 82 0.79 1.50 -20.97
C ASN A 82 -0.72 1.54 -20.71
N ILE A 83 -1.14 2.22 -19.64
CA ILE A 83 -2.56 2.46 -19.39
C ILE A 83 -2.98 3.69 -20.21
N GLN A 84 -3.57 3.44 -21.37
CA GLN A 84 -4.19 4.48 -22.19
C GLN A 84 -5.60 4.76 -21.64
N PRO A 85 -5.92 5.99 -21.18
CA PRO A 85 -7.29 6.34 -20.84
C PRO A 85 -8.14 6.35 -22.12
N THR A 86 -9.13 5.45 -22.22
CA THR A 86 -10.12 5.44 -23.31
C THR A 86 -11.35 6.33 -23.02
N GLY A 87 -11.31 7.10 -21.93
CA GLY A 87 -12.32 8.09 -21.61
C GLY A 87 -11.96 9.44 -22.21
N GLY A 88 -12.58 9.78 -23.34
CA GLY A 88 -12.46 11.11 -23.93
C GLY A 88 -13.09 12.18 -23.03
N ALA A 89 -12.24 13.01 -22.41
CA ALA A 89 -12.45 14.44 -22.22
C ALA A 89 -11.20 15.07 -21.58
N GLY A 90 -10.39 15.72 -22.43
CA GLY A 90 -9.56 16.87 -22.07
C GLY A 90 -8.46 16.67 -21.03
N ALA A 91 -7.27 16.25 -21.47
CA ALA A 91 -6.03 16.61 -20.80
C ALA A 91 -5.06 17.16 -21.85
N THR A 92 -4.87 18.47 -21.81
CA THR A 92 -3.87 19.22 -22.58
C THR A 92 -2.48 18.72 -22.17
N SER A 93 -1.76 18.08 -23.11
CA SER A 93 -0.34 17.78 -22.95
C SER A 93 0.49 19.05 -23.12
N PRO A 94 1.41 19.37 -22.19
CA PRO A 94 2.66 20.01 -22.55
C PRO A 94 3.67 18.91 -22.82
N GLY A 95 3.91 18.63 -24.10
CA GLY A 95 5.13 17.93 -24.49
C GLY A 95 6.34 18.84 -24.27
N THR A 96 7.48 18.28 -23.87
CA THR A 96 8.80 18.50 -24.48
C THR A 96 9.87 17.80 -23.64
N GLY A 97 10.70 16.99 -24.31
CA GLY A 97 11.84 16.31 -23.69
C GLY A 97 12.31 15.15 -24.54
N ALA A 98 12.78 15.46 -25.75
CA ALA A 98 13.37 14.50 -26.67
C ALA A 98 14.55 13.77 -26.01
N GLY A 99 14.46 12.45 -25.95
CA GLY A 99 15.57 11.59 -25.57
C GLY A 99 16.62 11.56 -26.69
N ALA A 100 17.81 12.09 -26.42
CA ALA A 100 19.02 11.69 -27.11
C ALA A 100 19.68 10.58 -26.28
N VAL A 101 19.29 9.34 -26.56
CA VAL A 101 20.04 8.15 -26.17
C VAL A 101 21.27 8.07 -27.08
N ASN A 102 22.45 8.20 -26.51
CA ASN A 102 23.67 7.72 -27.14
C ASN A 102 24.48 6.97 -26.08
N GLY A 103 24.23 5.66 -25.99
CA GLY A 103 25.02 4.70 -25.23
C GLY A 103 25.69 3.76 -26.21
N GLY A 104 27.02 3.67 -26.16
CA GLY A 104 27.77 2.79 -27.05
C GLY A 104 29.26 2.73 -26.75
N ARG A 105 29.62 2.15 -25.60
CA ARG A 105 30.65 1.12 -25.37
C ARG A 105 31.14 1.09 -23.93
#